data_AF-A0A947UTJ1-F1
#
_entry.id   AF-A0A947UTJ1-F1
#
_cell.length_a   1.000
_cell.length_b   1.000
_cell.length_c   1.000
_cell.angle_alpha   90.00
_cell.angle_beta   90.00
_cell.angle_gamma   90.00
#
_symmetry.space_group_name_H-M   'P 1'
#
loop_
_entity.id
_entity.type
_entity.pdbx_description
1 polymer ?
#
loop_
_entity_poly.entity_id
_entity_poly.type
_entity_poly.pdbx_seq_one_letter_code
_entity_poly.pdbx_strand_id
1 'polypeptide(L)'
;MNLADPVDAGQVFTPDQVQRARAVATAAQRRIVEVLEEQSGLNAQAFVEALGSALHYPVSTMKDLYRMQPAFDTLPFAEAMAHECLALRDDGERLVLVMGDPFDVGLQEWAEHRIC
;
A
#
# COMPACT_ATOMS: atom_id res chain seq x y z
N MET A 1 16.16 -26.82 -11.34
CA MET A 1 15.71 -25.83 -12.33
C MET A 1 14.28 -25.50 -11.96
N ASN A 2 14.09 -24.51 -11.08
CA ASN A 2 12.75 -24.10 -10.68
C ASN A 2 12.31 -23.07 -11.73
N LEU A 3 11.41 -23.48 -12.62
CA LEU A 3 10.56 -22.52 -13.31
C LEU A 3 9.67 -21.93 -12.21
N ALA A 4 9.96 -20.71 -11.80
CA ALA A 4 8.94 -19.89 -11.16
C ALA A 4 7.78 -19.83 -12.15
N ASP A 5 6.60 -20.29 -11.72
CA ASP A 5 5.38 -20.09 -12.49
C ASP A 5 5.28 -18.59 -12.85
N PRO A 6 4.89 -18.25 -14.08
CA PRO A 6 4.68 -16.86 -14.45
C PRO A 6 3.65 -16.28 -13.50
N VAL A 7 4.05 -15.23 -12.78
CA VAL A 7 3.16 -14.42 -11.95
C VAL A 7 2.00 -13.99 -12.84
N ASP A 8 0.79 -14.41 -12.51
CA ASP A 8 -0.40 -14.10 -13.29
C ASP A 8 -0.72 -12.60 -13.08
N ALA A 9 -0.09 -11.76 -13.91
CA ALA A 9 -0.11 -10.30 -13.83
C ALA A 9 -1.49 -9.66 -14.14
N GLY A 10 -2.57 -10.45 -14.06
CA GLY A 10 -3.94 -10.03 -14.28
C GLY A 10 -4.91 -10.39 -13.15
N GLN A 11 -4.44 -11.01 -12.06
CA GLN A 11 -5.33 -11.40 -10.97
C GLN A 11 -5.64 -10.22 -10.05
N VAL A 12 -6.79 -9.59 -10.26
CA VAL A 12 -7.32 -8.52 -9.41
C VAL A 12 -8.06 -9.14 -8.21
N PHE A 13 -7.85 -8.61 -7.00
CA PHE A 13 -8.62 -9.02 -5.83
C PHE A 13 -10.11 -8.68 -6.00
N THR A 14 -10.98 -9.66 -5.74
CA THR A 14 -12.43 -9.42 -5.75
C THR A 14 -12.90 -8.82 -4.43
N PRO A 15 -14.04 -8.08 -4.43
CA PRO A 15 -14.63 -7.55 -3.20
C PRO A 15 -14.87 -8.64 -2.14
N ASP A 16 -15.29 -9.84 -2.56
CA ASP A 16 -15.52 -10.97 -1.66
C ASP A 16 -14.24 -11.45 -0.96
N GLN A 17 -13.10 -11.45 -1.66
CA GLN A 17 -11.81 -11.80 -1.06
C GLN A 17 -11.42 -10.77 0.01
N VAL A 18 -11.57 -9.49 -0.29
CA VAL A 18 -11.30 -8.41 0.67
C VAL A 18 -12.25 -8.46 1.87
N GLN A 19 -13.54 -8.75 1.64
CA GLN A 19 -14.55 -8.89 2.70
C GLN A 19 -14.20 -10.04 3.66
N ARG A 20 -13.77 -11.20 3.12
CA ARG A 20 -13.34 -12.35 3.92
C ARG A 20 -12.08 -12.05 4.71
N ALA A 21 -11.07 -11.45 4.08
CA ALA A 21 -9.85 -11.04 4.75
C ALA A 21 -10.14 -10.05 5.90
N ARG A 22 -11.04 -9.09 5.67
CA ARG A 22 -11.51 -8.14 6.71
C ARG A 22 -12.14 -8.87 7.89
N ALA A 23 -13.05 -9.80 7.66
CA ALA A 23 -13.71 -10.54 8.74
C ALA A 23 -12.71 -11.34 9.59
N VAL A 24 -11.75 -12.01 8.94
CA VAL A 24 -10.69 -12.75 9.62
C VAL A 24 -9.75 -11.80 10.39
N ALA A 25 -9.33 -10.70 9.78
CA ALA A 25 -8.47 -9.70 10.37
C ALA A 25 -9.09 -9.08 11.64
N THR A 26 -10.38 -8.71 11.59
CA THR A 26 -11.10 -8.18 12.75
C THR A 26 -11.16 -9.20 13.90
N ALA A 27 -11.52 -10.45 13.61
CA ALA A 27 -11.60 -11.51 14.62
C ALA A 27 -10.23 -11.82 15.26
N ALA A 28 -9.16 -11.74 14.48
CA ALA A 28 -7.80 -12.03 14.91
C ALA A 28 -7.03 -10.79 15.43
N GLN A 29 -7.62 -9.59 15.39
CA GLN A 29 -6.94 -8.32 15.69
C GLN A 29 -5.65 -8.12 14.88
N ARG A 30 -5.72 -8.41 13.58
CA ARG A 30 -4.63 -8.28 12.61
C ARG A 30 -4.96 -7.23 11.55
N ARG A 31 -3.96 -6.80 10.77
CA ARG A 31 -4.19 -5.91 9.63
C ARG A 31 -4.83 -6.66 8.48
N ILE A 32 -5.72 -6.00 7.75
CA ILE A 32 -6.43 -6.59 6.60
C ILE A 32 -5.42 -6.95 5.50
N VAL A 33 -4.45 -6.08 5.26
CA VAL A 33 -3.41 -6.28 4.24
C VAL A 33 -2.60 -7.55 4.49
N GLU A 34 -2.22 -7.83 5.74
CA GLU A 34 -1.47 -9.05 6.10
C GLU A 34 -2.28 -10.32 5.88
N VAL A 35 -3.55 -10.31 6.30
CA VAL A 35 -4.43 -11.47 6.15
C VAL A 35 -4.74 -11.73 4.67
N LEU A 36 -4.95 -10.67 3.89
CA LEU A 36 -5.21 -10.78 2.46
C LEU A 36 -3.97 -11.32 1.72
N GLU A 37 -2.77 -10.85 2.07
CA GLU A 37 -1.51 -11.34 1.51
C GLU A 37 -1.34 -12.84 1.77
N GLU A 38 -1.47 -13.26 3.03
CA GLU A 38 -1.37 -14.67 3.41
C GLU A 38 -2.39 -15.57 2.70
N GLN A 39 -3.65 -15.13 2.61
CA GLN A 39 -4.71 -15.89 1.95
C GLN A 39 -4.58 -15.92 0.43
N SER A 40 -3.90 -14.94 -0.16
CA SER A 40 -3.68 -14.88 -1.60
C SER A 40 -2.69 -15.93 -2.10
N GLY A 41 -1.73 -16.32 -1.25
CA GLY A 41 -0.61 -17.18 -1.65
C GLY A 41 0.36 -16.54 -2.66
N LEU A 42 0.19 -15.25 -2.96
CA LEU A 42 1.08 -14.48 -3.82
C LEU A 42 2.38 -14.16 -3.09
N ASN A 43 3.46 -13.96 -3.85
CA ASN A 43 4.65 -13.31 -3.30
C ASN A 43 4.39 -11.80 -3.11
N ALA A 44 5.20 -11.13 -2.28
CA ALA A 44 5.02 -9.73 -1.92
C ALA A 44 4.89 -8.78 -3.13
N GLN A 45 5.71 -8.95 -4.18
CA GLN A 45 5.66 -8.08 -5.36
C GLN A 45 4.33 -8.25 -6.11
N ALA A 46 3.94 -9.50 -6.37
CA ALA A 46 2.68 -9.84 -7.04
C ALA A 46 1.46 -9.38 -6.22
N PHE A 47 1.55 -9.50 -4.90
CA PHE A 47 0.51 -9.06 -3.98
C PHE A 47 0.29 -7.54 -4.05
N VAL A 48 1.37 -6.74 -3.97
CA VAL A 48 1.28 -5.28 -4.03
C VAL A 48 0.74 -4.82 -5.39
N GLU A 49 1.16 -5.44 -6.49
CA GLU A 49 0.64 -5.15 -7.83
C GLU A 49 -0.86 -5.47 -7.96
N ALA A 50 -1.29 -6.64 -7.50
CA ALA A 50 -2.69 -7.05 -7.50
C ALA A 50 -3.56 -6.13 -6.60
N LEU A 51 -3.05 -5.74 -5.44
CA LEU A 51 -3.73 -4.84 -4.50
C LEU A 51 -3.86 -3.43 -5.06
N GLY A 52 -2.77 -2.87 -5.60
CA GLY A 52 -2.79 -1.56 -6.25
C GLY A 52 -3.77 -1.53 -7.42
N SER A 53 -3.79 -2.58 -8.24
CA SER A 53 -4.77 -2.72 -9.33
C SER A 53 -6.22 -2.76 -8.82
N ALA A 54 -6.50 -3.55 -7.78
CA ALA A 54 -7.85 -3.68 -7.22
C ALA A 54 -8.38 -2.37 -6.61
N LEU A 55 -7.49 -1.58 -6.00
CA LEU A 55 -7.84 -0.31 -5.33
C LEU A 55 -7.65 0.92 -6.22
N HIS A 56 -7.19 0.74 -7.46
CA HIS A 56 -6.84 1.83 -8.38
C HIS A 56 -5.75 2.77 -7.83
N TYR A 57 -4.82 2.22 -7.04
CA TYR A 57 -3.67 2.95 -6.52
C TYR A 57 -2.41 2.63 -7.33
N PRO A 58 -1.64 3.64 -7.75
CA PRO A 58 -0.35 3.40 -8.37
C PRO A 58 0.62 2.80 -7.35
N VAL A 59 1.32 1.75 -7.75
CA VAL A 59 2.35 1.11 -6.93
C VAL A 59 3.68 1.82 -7.14
N SER A 60 4.34 2.19 -6.04
CA SER A 60 5.70 2.73 -6.07
C SER A 60 6.70 1.65 -5.68
N THR A 61 7.65 1.34 -6.56
CA THR A 61 8.75 0.44 -6.23
C THR A 61 9.82 1.16 -5.42
N MET A 62 10.71 0.43 -4.74
CA MET A 62 11.87 1.05 -4.07
C MET A 62 12.69 1.93 -5.00
N LYS A 63 12.82 1.57 -6.29
CA LYS A 63 13.52 2.38 -7.28
C LYS A 63 12.81 3.71 -7.52
N ASP A 64 11.49 3.72 -7.55
CA ASP A 64 10.70 4.95 -7.71
C ASP A 64 10.84 5.84 -6.48
N LEU A 65 10.74 5.25 -5.28
CA LEU A 65 10.92 5.97 -4.02
C LEU A 65 12.30 6.63 -3.92
N TYR A 66 13.37 5.98 -4.40
CA TYR A 66 14.71 6.55 -4.42
C TYR A 66 14.89 7.71 -5.40
N ARG A 67 14.00 7.85 -6.39
CA ARG A 67 14.03 8.96 -7.35
C ARG A 67 13.26 10.17 -6.85
N MET A 68 12.23 9.95 -6.04
CA MET A 68 11.39 11.00 -5.48
C MET A 68 12.10 11.73 -4.34
N GLN A 69 11.73 12.99 -4.12
CA GLN A 69 12.29 13.80 -3.06
C GLN A 69 11.36 13.79 -1.83
N PRO A 70 11.84 13.46 -0.62
CA PRO A 70 11.02 13.58 0.58
C PRO A 70 10.56 15.02 0.84
N ALA A 71 9.26 15.20 1.10
CA ALA A 71 8.61 16.48 1.36
C ALA A 71 8.46 16.75 2.86
N PHE A 72 9.57 16.69 3.61
CA PHE A 72 9.55 16.87 5.07
C PHE A 72 9.22 18.29 5.54
N ASP A 73 9.24 19.25 4.60
CA ASP A 73 8.68 20.59 4.74
C ASP A 73 7.15 20.57 4.87
N THR A 74 6.49 19.58 4.27
CA THR A 74 5.03 19.40 4.31
C THR A 74 4.61 18.42 5.40
N LEU A 75 5.24 17.25 5.43
CA LEU A 75 5.00 16.22 6.45
C LEU A 75 6.30 15.89 7.19
N PRO A 76 6.51 16.36 8.43
CA PRO A 76 7.74 16.10 9.17
C PRO A 76 8.04 14.61 9.33
N PHE A 77 9.32 14.25 9.28
CA PHE A 77 9.78 12.85 9.37
C PHE A 77 9.19 12.08 10.58
N ALA A 78 9.12 12.72 11.74
CA ALA A 78 8.59 12.08 12.95
C ALA A 78 7.09 11.72 12.81
N GLU A 79 6.30 12.56 12.15
CA GLU A 79 4.89 12.27 11.87
C GLU A 79 4.74 11.18 10.81
N ALA A 80 5.55 11.27 9.74
CA ALA A 80 5.61 10.25 8.69
C ALA A 80 5.92 8.86 9.27
N MET A 81 6.90 8.79 10.18
CA MET A 81 7.28 7.55 10.87
C MET A 81 6.19 7.05 11.82
N ALA A 82 5.52 7.94 12.57
CA ALA A 82 4.46 7.56 13.51
C ALA A 82 3.22 6.97 12.81
N HIS A 83 2.98 7.39 11.56
CA HIS A 83 1.83 6.99 10.75
C HIS A 83 2.20 5.99 9.63
N GLU A 84 3.43 5.48 9.62
CA GLU A 84 3.92 4.52 8.60
C GLU A 84 3.66 4.97 7.14
N CYS A 85 3.83 6.27 6.87
CA CYS A 85 3.64 6.87 5.56
C CYS A 85 4.78 7.84 5.18
N LEU A 86 4.85 8.21 3.91
CA LEU A 86 5.84 9.16 3.38
C LEU A 86 5.18 10.13 2.39
N ALA A 87 5.34 11.43 2.63
CA ALA A 87 5.04 12.45 1.63
C ALA A 87 6.28 12.68 0.76
N LEU A 88 6.12 12.56 -0.56
CA LEU A 88 7.20 12.67 -1.54
C LEU A 88 6.80 13.64 -2.66
N ARG A 89 7.78 14.25 -3.32
CA ARG A 89 7.60 14.99 -4.58
C ARG A 89 8.13 14.14 -5.74
N ASP A 90 7.30 13.93 -6.75
CA ASP A 90 7.70 13.23 -7.99
C ASP A 90 8.58 14.12 -8.89
N ASP A 91 9.07 13.56 -10.01
CA ASP A 91 9.90 14.28 -11.00
C ASP A 91 9.18 15.55 -11.57
N GLY A 92 7.87 15.69 -11.38
CA GLY A 92 7.05 16.84 -11.77
C GLY A 92 6.66 17.76 -10.61
N GLU A 93 7.34 17.66 -9.46
CA GLU A 93 7.08 18.43 -8.23
C GLU A 93 5.69 18.18 -7.61
N ARG A 94 4.97 17.15 -8.05
CA ARG A 94 3.66 16.82 -7.45
C ARG A 94 3.86 16.10 -6.13
N LEU A 95 3.15 16.58 -5.11
CA LEU A 95 3.11 15.93 -3.81
C LEU A 95 2.28 14.64 -3.90
N VAL A 96 2.87 13.52 -3.48
CA VAL A 96 2.23 12.22 -3.38
C VAL A 96 2.43 11.66 -1.97
N LEU A 97 1.44 10.94 -1.47
CA LEU A 97 1.53 10.21 -0.21
C LEU A 97 1.68 8.71 -0.52
N VAL A 98 2.73 8.10 0.01
CA VAL A 98 2.97 6.66 -0.04
C VAL A 98 2.65 6.06 1.32
N MET A 99 1.86 4.98 1.33
CA MET A 99 1.45 4.25 2.54
C MET A 99 1.61 2.75 2.35
N GLY A 100 1.87 2.03 3.44
CA GLY A 100 2.01 0.57 3.42
C GLY A 100 0.69 -0.19 3.49
N ASP A 101 -0.33 0.37 4.16
CA ASP A 101 -1.63 -0.26 4.32
C ASP A 101 -2.75 0.65 3.76
N PRO A 102 -3.31 0.34 2.58
CA PRO A 102 -4.40 1.12 1.99
C PRO A 102 -5.77 0.86 2.66
N PHE A 103 -5.86 -0.04 3.66
CA PHE A 103 -7.07 -0.25 4.43
C PHE A 103 -7.08 0.50 5.77
N ASP A 104 -6.00 1.22 6.10
CA ASP A 104 -5.97 2.10 7.26
C ASP A 104 -6.73 3.40 6.96
N VAL A 105 -8.04 3.37 7.25
CA VAL A 105 -8.93 4.52 7.09
C VAL A 105 -8.52 5.67 8.01
N GLY A 106 -7.98 5.36 9.19
CA GLY A 106 -7.52 6.39 10.13
C GLY A 106 -6.32 7.16 9.59
N LEU A 107 -5.39 6.47 8.92
CA LEU A 107 -4.28 7.10 8.20
C LEU A 107 -4.78 8.01 7.08
N GLN A 108 -5.76 7.56 6.29
CA GLN A 108 -6.31 8.35 5.18
C GLN A 108 -6.97 9.63 5.68
N GLU A 109 -7.85 9.52 6.67
CA GLU A 109 -8.54 10.68 7.27
C GLU A 109 -7.56 11.65 7.93
N TRP A 110 -6.53 11.14 8.63
CA TRP A 110 -5.50 12.00 9.22
C TRP A 110 -4.69 12.72 8.14
N ALA A 111 -4.27 12.01 7.10
CA ALA A 111 -3.45 12.56 6.05
C ALA A 111 -4.18 13.66 5.26
N GLU A 112 -5.48 13.45 4.97
CA GLU A 112 -6.33 14.46 4.34
C GLU A 112 -6.37 15.75 5.17
N HIS A 113 -6.58 15.67 6.50
CA HIS A 113 -6.60 16.85 7.36
C HIS A 113 -5.22 17.50 7.56
N ARG A 114 -4.13 16.72 7.44
CA ARG A 114 -2.77 17.17 7.76
C ARG A 114 -2.08 17.84 6.56
N ILE A 115 -2.40 17.39 5.35
CA ILE A 115 -1.71 17.75 4.11
C ILE A 115 -2.55 18.70 3.23
N CYS A 116 -3.88 18.61 3.27
CA CYS A 116 -4.79 19.52 2.56
C CYS A 116 -5.27 20.68 3.43
#